data_AF-A0A397U2R9-F1
#
_entry.id   AF-A0A397U2R9-F1
#
_cell.length_a   1.000
_cell.length_b   1.000
_cell.length_c   1.000
_cell.angle_alpha   90.00
_cell.angle_beta   90.00
_cell.angle_gamma   90.00
#
_symmetry.space_group_name_H-M   'P 1'
#
loop_
_entity.id
_entity.type
_entity.pdbx_description
1 polymer ?
#
loop_
_entity_poly.entity_id
_entity_poly.type
_entity_poly.pdbx_seq_one_letter_code
_entity_poly.pdbx_strand_id
1 'polypeptide(L)'
;MFVKVTDNSDANNKYGHKRDINEETRLAFTTHANADISVCFTNTLDEDFQPNPQYHRMIDLDIDIGAEAIDPNQFEKLKPMEAELRKLEQVVQEIVDEMDYLRQREARMRDTNESTNERVKWFSLGTMFVLVCLGFWQIVYLKKFFQKKRLID
;
A
#
# COMPACT_ATOMS: atom_id res chain seq x y z
N MET A 1 3.95 -41.09 9.60
CA MET A 1 4.12 -39.63 9.87
C MET A 1 2.79 -38.91 9.63
N PHE A 2 2.45 -37.93 10.45
CA PHE A 2 1.25 -37.11 10.24
C PHE A 2 1.54 -35.61 10.45
N VAL A 3 0.77 -34.77 9.76
CA VAL A 3 0.82 -33.30 9.88
C VAL A 3 -0.48 -32.78 10.48
N LYS A 4 -0.36 -31.77 11.33
CA LYS A 4 -1.48 -31.06 11.93
C LYS A 4 -1.26 -29.56 11.83
N VAL A 5 -2.28 -28.84 11.38
CA VAL A 5 -2.29 -27.38 11.29
C VAL A 5 -3.30 -26.84 12.28
N THR A 6 -2.85 -26.00 13.22
CA THR A 6 -3.68 -25.41 14.27
C THR A 6 -3.37 -23.94 14.49
N ASP A 7 -4.35 -23.24 15.04
CA ASP A 7 -4.25 -21.88 15.54
C ASP A 7 -3.88 -21.86 17.03
N ASN A 8 -3.12 -20.86 17.47
CA ASN A 8 -2.84 -20.55 18.88
C ASN A 8 -3.85 -19.53 19.49
N SER A 9 -4.98 -19.26 18.83
CA SER A 9 -6.07 -18.48 19.41
C SER A 9 -6.78 -19.21 20.57
N ASP A 10 -7.56 -18.48 21.39
CA ASP A 10 -8.34 -19.06 22.50
C ASP A 10 -9.25 -20.21 22.05
N ALA A 11 -9.72 -20.16 20.80
CA ALA A 11 -10.56 -21.19 20.19
C ALA A 11 -9.78 -22.45 19.75
N ASN A 12 -8.45 -22.38 19.65
CA ASN A 12 -7.58 -23.49 19.21
C ASN A 12 -8.09 -24.20 17.94
N ASN A 13 -8.40 -23.39 16.91
CA ASN A 13 -8.99 -23.89 15.67
C ASN A 13 -8.05 -24.88 14.97
N LYS A 14 -8.61 -25.97 14.43
CA LYS A 14 -7.86 -26.99 13.68
C LYS A 14 -8.22 -26.87 12.21
N TYR A 15 -7.25 -26.52 11.37
CA TYR A 15 -7.47 -26.27 9.95
C TYR A 15 -7.23 -27.51 9.09
N GLY A 16 -6.28 -28.35 9.47
CA GLY A 16 -5.91 -29.51 8.66
C GLY A 16 -5.26 -30.60 9.50
N HIS A 17 -5.57 -31.85 9.16
CA HIS A 17 -4.94 -33.02 9.76
C HIS A 17 -4.84 -34.14 8.73
N LYS A 18 -3.62 -34.49 8.32
CA LYS A 18 -3.38 -35.59 7.37
C LYS A 18 -2.47 -36.63 8.00
N ARG A 19 -2.92 -37.89 7.94
CA ARG A 19 -2.17 -39.06 8.38
C ARG A 19 -1.48 -39.71 7.18
N ASP A 20 -0.43 -40.45 7.47
CA ASP A 20 0.29 -41.28 6.50
C ASP A 20 0.78 -40.51 5.26
N ILE A 21 1.51 -39.43 5.51
CA ILE A 21 2.10 -38.62 4.42
C ILE A 21 3.28 -39.40 3.88
N ASN A 22 3.12 -39.98 2.68
CA ASN A 22 4.17 -40.73 1.99
C ASN A 22 4.64 -40.03 0.69
N GLU A 23 3.85 -39.07 0.19
CA GLU A 23 4.10 -38.29 -1.03
C GLU A 23 3.85 -36.79 -0.78
N GLU A 24 4.09 -35.95 -1.79
CA GLU A 24 3.78 -34.52 -1.76
C GLU A 24 2.33 -34.28 -1.33
N THR A 25 2.14 -33.42 -0.33
CA THR A 25 0.82 -33.08 0.19
C THR A 25 0.69 -31.57 0.27
N ARG A 26 -0.32 -31.04 -0.42
CA ARG A 26 -0.71 -29.63 -0.35
C ARG A 26 -1.96 -29.46 0.49
N LEU A 27 -1.98 -28.44 1.33
CA LEU A 27 -3.09 -28.11 2.22
C LEU A 27 -3.37 -26.61 2.11
N ALA A 28 -4.54 -26.26 1.62
CA ALA A 28 -5.02 -24.88 1.58
C ALA A 28 -6.09 -24.67 2.64
N PHE A 29 -6.00 -23.58 3.40
CA PHE A 29 -6.98 -23.21 4.41
C PHE A 29 -7.05 -21.69 4.57
N THR A 30 -8.20 -21.20 5.05
CA THR A 30 -8.39 -19.79 5.39
C THR A 30 -8.47 -19.64 6.90
N THR A 31 -7.76 -18.67 7.46
CA THR A 31 -7.77 -18.39 8.89
C THR A 31 -9.10 -17.76 9.32
N HIS A 32 -9.59 -18.14 10.50
CA HIS A 32 -10.86 -17.60 11.04
C HIS A 32 -10.66 -16.28 11.80
N ALA A 33 -9.46 -16.03 12.31
CA ALA A 33 -9.09 -14.83 13.05
C ALA A 33 -7.60 -14.52 12.87
N ASN A 34 -7.19 -13.31 13.26
CA ASN A 34 -5.78 -12.93 13.32
C ASN A 34 -5.12 -13.62 14.51
N ALA A 35 -4.38 -14.69 14.25
CA ALA A 35 -3.66 -15.45 15.26
C ALA A 35 -2.55 -16.29 14.63
N ASP A 36 -1.64 -16.78 15.48
CA ASP A 36 -0.45 -17.50 15.05
C ASP A 36 -0.79 -18.93 14.63
N ILE A 37 -0.36 -19.30 13.43
CA ILE A 37 -0.58 -20.64 12.87
C ILE A 37 0.63 -21.53 13.15
N SER A 38 0.35 -22.69 13.75
CA SER A 38 1.33 -23.73 14.05
C SER A 38 1.14 -24.94 13.14
N VAL A 39 2.19 -25.30 12.39
CA VAL A 39 2.26 -26.52 11.58
C VAL A 39 3.14 -27.52 12.32
N CYS A 40 2.54 -28.63 12.78
CA CYS A 40 3.23 -29.65 13.54
C CYS A 40 3.38 -30.93 12.71
N PHE A 41 4.60 -31.43 12.62
CA PHE A 41 4.92 -32.74 12.06
C PHE A 41 5.25 -33.72 13.17
N THR A 42 4.58 -34.87 13.16
CA THR A 42 4.86 -35.94 14.12
C THR A 42 5.33 -37.18 13.38
N ASN A 43 6.56 -37.58 13.68
CA ASN A 43 7.13 -38.83 13.21
C ASN A 43 6.92 -39.91 14.27
N THR A 44 6.20 -40.96 13.92
CA THR A 44 5.94 -42.12 14.77
C THR A 44 6.69 -43.32 14.20
N LEU A 45 7.45 -44.01 15.05
CA LEU A 45 8.08 -45.28 14.71
C LEU A 45 7.05 -46.41 14.88
N ASP A 46 7.06 -47.38 13.98
CA ASP A 46 6.17 -48.54 14.07
C ASP A 46 6.58 -49.45 15.25
N GLU A 47 5.62 -50.16 15.84
CA GLU A 47 5.80 -50.89 17.11
C GLU A 47 6.86 -52.01 17.01
N ASP A 48 7.11 -52.51 15.81
CA ASP A 48 8.10 -53.56 15.54
C ASP A 48 9.57 -53.07 15.50
N PHE A 49 9.80 -51.75 15.54
CA PHE A 49 11.13 -51.17 15.41
C PHE A 49 11.63 -50.55 16.72
N GLN A 50 12.88 -50.84 17.08
CA GLN A 50 13.54 -50.15 18.19
C GLN A 50 14.01 -48.75 17.77
N PRO A 51 13.92 -47.74 18.66
CA PRO A 51 14.36 -46.38 18.37
C PRO A 51 15.88 -46.36 18.09
N ASN A 52 16.24 -46.14 16.83
CA ASN A 52 17.62 -46.00 16.37
C ASN A 52 17.82 -44.60 15.78
N PRO A 53 18.87 -43.85 16.16
CA PRO A 53 19.16 -42.51 15.62
C PRO A 53 19.42 -42.48 14.11
N GLN A 54 19.61 -43.61 13.45
CA GLN A 54 19.72 -43.69 11.99
C GLN A 54 18.38 -43.42 11.27
N TYR A 55 17.24 -43.63 11.94
CA TYR A 55 15.93 -43.39 11.35
C TYR A 55 15.58 -41.89 11.43
N HIS A 56 15.87 -41.18 10.35
CA HIS A 56 15.52 -39.78 10.17
C HIS A 56 14.69 -39.60 8.89
N ARG A 57 13.83 -38.59 8.88
CA ARG A 57 12.99 -38.26 7.73
C ARG A 57 13.18 -36.79 7.40
N MET A 58 13.58 -36.50 6.17
CA MET A 58 13.69 -35.13 5.66
C MET A 58 12.32 -34.66 5.18
N ILE A 59 12.00 -33.40 5.47
CA ILE A 59 10.72 -32.78 5.12
C ILE A 59 11.07 -31.44 4.49
N ASP A 60 10.68 -31.25 3.24
CA ASP A 60 10.67 -29.95 2.59
C ASP A 60 9.30 -29.32 2.81
N LEU A 61 9.29 -28.11 3.38
CA LEU A 61 8.08 -27.36 3.71
C LEU A 61 8.09 -26.05 2.95
N ASP A 62 7.05 -25.83 2.16
CA ASP A 62 6.79 -24.59 1.45
C ASP A 62 5.48 -23.97 1.96
N ILE A 63 5.47 -22.66 2.17
CA ILE A 63 4.34 -21.93 2.77
C ILE A 63 4.09 -20.65 1.99
N ASP A 64 2.95 -20.63 1.29
CA ASP A 64 2.46 -19.44 0.59
C ASP A 64 1.39 -18.72 1.43
N ILE A 65 1.43 -17.38 1.45
CA ILE A 65 0.50 -16.54 2.22
C ILE A 65 -0.09 -15.45 1.32
N GLY A 66 -1.40 -15.22 1.42
CA GLY A 66 -2.08 -14.12 0.73
C GLY A 66 -2.48 -14.48 -0.70
N ALA A 67 -2.33 -13.52 -1.62
CA ALA A 67 -2.77 -13.69 -3.02
C ALA A 67 -2.02 -14.79 -3.79
N GLU A 68 -0.84 -15.18 -3.31
CA GLU A 68 0.01 -16.22 -3.91
C GLU A 68 -0.41 -17.64 -3.47
N ALA A 69 -1.12 -17.80 -2.35
CA ALA A 69 -1.59 -19.08 -1.81
C ALA A 69 -2.80 -19.69 -2.55
N ILE A 70 -3.23 -19.09 -3.66
CA ILE A 70 -4.41 -19.50 -4.42
C ILE A 70 -3.96 -20.48 -5.51
N ASP A 71 -4.07 -21.78 -5.21
CA ASP A 71 -3.81 -22.87 -6.18
C ASP A 71 -4.78 -22.76 -7.38
N PRO A 72 -4.31 -22.47 -8.61
CA PRO A 72 -5.17 -22.35 -9.78
C PRO A 72 -5.85 -23.67 -10.16
N ASN A 73 -5.34 -24.81 -9.68
CA ASN A 73 -5.81 -26.15 -10.05
C ASN A 73 -6.98 -26.65 -9.19
N GLN A 74 -7.26 -26.05 -8.03
CA GLN A 74 -8.43 -26.43 -7.22
C GLN A 74 -9.76 -25.89 -7.79
N PHE A 75 -9.68 -24.96 -8.75
CA PHE A 75 -10.84 -24.33 -9.39
C PHE A 75 -11.29 -25.04 -10.68
N GLU A 76 -10.68 -26.17 -11.07
CA GLU A 76 -11.09 -26.93 -12.27
C GLU A 76 -12.55 -27.43 -12.25
N LYS A 77 -13.27 -27.30 -11.12
CA LYS A 77 -14.69 -27.67 -11.02
C LYS A 77 -15.68 -26.49 -10.97
N LEU A 78 -15.23 -25.23 -11.00
CA LEU A 78 -16.11 -24.09 -11.25
C LEU A 78 -15.51 -23.16 -12.31
N LYS A 79 -16.18 -23.13 -13.47
CA LYS A 79 -16.02 -22.28 -14.66
C LYS A 79 -14.77 -21.36 -14.66
N PRO A 80 -13.79 -21.60 -15.54
CA PRO A 80 -12.54 -20.82 -15.61
C PRO A 80 -12.74 -19.31 -15.82
N MET A 81 -13.91 -18.88 -16.34
CA MET A 81 -14.22 -17.46 -16.48
C MET A 81 -14.49 -16.72 -15.15
N GLU A 82 -15.08 -17.35 -14.13
CA GLU A 82 -15.39 -16.67 -12.88
C GLU A 82 -14.12 -16.39 -12.04
N ALA A 83 -13.13 -17.29 -12.13
CA ALA A 83 -11.84 -17.13 -11.49
C ALA A 83 -11.04 -15.97 -12.08
N GLU A 84 -11.02 -15.85 -13.42
CA GLU A 84 -10.36 -14.72 -14.10
C GLU A 84 -11.07 -13.40 -13.77
N LEU A 85 -12.40 -13.36 -13.75
CA LEU A 85 -13.16 -12.16 -13.41
C LEU A 85 -12.87 -11.67 -11.98
N ARG A 86 -12.80 -12.57 -10.99
CA ARG A 86 -12.45 -12.19 -9.61
C ARG A 86 -11.02 -11.68 -9.47
N LYS A 87 -10.09 -12.23 -10.26
CA LYS A 87 -8.71 -11.72 -10.29
C LYS A 87 -8.66 -10.31 -10.89
N LEU A 88 -9.38 -10.08 -11.98
CA LEU A 88 -9.50 -8.73 -12.57
C LEU A 88 -10.17 -7.74 -11.60
N GLU A 89 -11.19 -8.17 -10.87
CA GLU A 89 -11.87 -7.34 -9.86
C GLU A 89 -10.90 -6.88 -8.77
N GLN A 90 -10.05 -7.78 -8.25
CA GLN A 90 -9.04 -7.43 -7.24
C GLN A 90 -8.02 -6.41 -7.78
N VAL A 91 -7.52 -6.62 -9.01
CA VAL A 91 -6.56 -5.70 -9.63
C VAL A 91 -7.19 -4.33 -9.89
N VAL A 92 -8.45 -4.28 -10.35
CA VAL A 92 -9.17 -3.02 -10.57
C VAL A 92 -9.38 -2.29 -9.24
N GLN A 93 -9.72 -3.00 -8.18
CA GLN A 93 -9.90 -2.40 -6.86
C GLN A 93 -8.60 -1.74 -6.36
N GLU A 94 -7.47 -2.42 -6.52
CA GLU A 94 -6.15 -1.86 -6.18
C GLU A 94 -5.84 -0.58 -6.97
N ILE A 95 -6.12 -0.57 -8.28
CA ILE A 95 -5.92 0.61 -9.14
C ILE A 95 -6.83 1.77 -8.71
N VAL A 96 -8.09 1.51 -8.35
CA VAL A 96 -9.03 2.54 -7.90
C VAL A 96 -8.52 3.19 -6.62
N ASP A 97 -8.04 2.39 -5.67
CA ASP A 97 -7.49 2.89 -4.41
C ASP A 97 -6.25 3.77 -4.66
N GLU A 98 -5.38 3.38 -5.60
CA GLU A 98 -4.21 4.18 -5.98
C GLU A 98 -4.59 5.49 -6.71
N MET A 99 -5.59 5.45 -7.60
CA MET A 99 -6.10 6.64 -8.28
C MET A 99 -6.71 7.64 -7.29
N ASP A 100 -7.42 7.17 -6.27
CA ASP A 100 -7.98 8.03 -5.23
C ASP A 100 -6.87 8.68 -4.38
N TYR A 101 -5.80 7.94 -4.07
CA TYR A 101 -4.61 8.51 -3.44
C TYR A 101 -3.97 9.61 -4.29
N LEU A 102 -3.77 9.37 -5.60
CA LEU A 102 -3.20 10.35 -6.52
C LEU A 102 -4.09 11.59 -6.65
N ARG A 103 -5.42 11.42 -6.70
CA ARG A 103 -6.38 12.53 -6.70
C ARG A 103 -6.27 13.41 -5.46
N GLN A 104 -6.21 12.80 -4.27
CA GLN A 104 -6.08 13.55 -3.02
C GLN A 104 -4.77 14.34 -2.97
N ARG A 105 -3.69 13.74 -3.47
CA ARG A 105 -2.38 14.40 -3.57
C ARG A 105 -2.39 15.54 -4.59
N GLU A 106 -3.02 15.35 -5.75
CA GLU A 106 -3.21 16.41 -6.76
C GLU A 106 -4.01 17.57 -6.20
N ALA A 107 -5.14 17.31 -5.55
CA ALA A 107 -5.98 18.33 -4.93
C ALA A 107 -5.16 19.19 -3.94
N ARG A 108 -4.38 18.54 -3.06
CA ARG A 108 -3.48 19.24 -2.13
C ARG A 108 -2.42 20.09 -2.84
N MET A 109 -1.82 19.57 -3.90
CA MET A 109 -0.85 20.33 -4.70
C MET A 109 -1.50 21.54 -5.39
N ARG A 110 -2.73 21.37 -5.89
CA ARG A 110 -3.48 22.44 -6.55
C ARG A 110 -3.81 23.56 -5.57
N ASP A 111 -4.29 23.24 -4.38
CA ASP A 111 -4.61 24.22 -3.33
C ASP A 111 -3.36 24.98 -2.84
N THR A 112 -2.22 24.30 -2.76
CA THR A 112 -0.94 24.92 -2.39
C THR A 112 -0.48 25.89 -3.49
N ASN A 113 -0.65 25.53 -4.77
CA ASN A 113 -0.30 26.38 -5.89
C ASN A 113 -1.22 27.62 -5.97
N GLU A 114 -2.52 27.43 -5.76
CA GLU A 114 -3.50 28.51 -5.76
C GLU A 114 -3.23 29.54 -4.65
N SER A 115 -3.04 29.09 -3.41
CA SER A 115 -2.74 29.97 -2.28
C SER A 115 -1.38 30.68 -2.38
N THR A 116 -0.38 30.04 -2.97
CA THR A 116 0.92 30.68 -3.25
C THR A 116 0.77 31.76 -4.31
N ASN A 117 0.06 31.45 -5.40
CA ASN A 117 -0.16 32.38 -6.50
C ASN A 117 -0.97 33.61 -6.06
N GLU A 118 -1.97 33.45 -5.20
CA GLU A 118 -2.75 34.57 -4.66
C GLU A 118 -1.88 35.55 -3.84
N ARG A 119 -1.05 35.03 -2.94
CA ARG A 119 -0.14 35.85 -2.13
C ARG A 119 0.85 36.62 -3.00
N VAL A 120 1.45 35.95 -3.99
CA VAL A 120 2.40 36.57 -4.93
C VAL A 120 1.72 37.65 -5.76
N LYS A 121 0.49 37.44 -6.22
CA LYS A 121 -0.30 38.46 -6.94
C LYS A 121 -0.50 39.72 -6.09
N TRP A 122 -0.87 39.57 -4.82
CA TRP A 122 -1.04 40.71 -3.91
C TRP A 122 0.27 41.50 -3.70
N PHE A 123 1.40 40.81 -3.48
CA PHE A 123 2.70 41.48 -3.36
C PHE A 123 3.11 42.19 -4.67
N SER A 124 2.88 41.56 -5.82
CA SER A 124 3.18 42.13 -7.13
C SER A 124 2.36 43.40 -7.38
N LEU A 125 1.05 43.37 -7.11
CA LEU A 125 0.17 44.53 -7.27
C LEU A 125 0.57 45.68 -6.33
N GLY A 126 0.89 45.38 -5.07
CA GLY A 126 1.38 46.37 -4.12
C GLY A 126 2.69 47.03 -4.58
N THR A 127 3.61 46.25 -5.12
CA THR A 127 4.90 46.75 -5.63
C THR A 127 4.68 47.67 -6.84
N MET A 128 3.81 47.27 -7.77
CA MET A 128 3.44 48.10 -8.92
C MET A 128 2.85 49.45 -8.50
N PHE A 129 1.96 49.44 -7.50
CA PHE A 129 1.37 50.65 -6.96
C PHE A 129 2.42 51.59 -6.33
N VAL A 130 3.33 51.03 -5.51
CA VAL A 130 4.42 51.80 -4.89
C VAL A 130 5.31 52.46 -5.96
N LEU A 131 5.65 51.74 -7.03
CA LEU A 131 6.45 52.30 -8.13
C LEU A 131 5.76 53.47 -8.82
N VAL A 132 4.45 53.38 -9.08
CA VAL A 132 3.66 54.47 -9.68
C VAL A 132 3.61 55.69 -8.75
N CYS A 133 3.35 55.48 -7.45
CA CYS A 133 3.33 56.55 -6.46
C CYS A 133 4.69 57.26 -6.36
N LEU A 134 5.78 56.50 -6.31
CA LEU A 134 7.13 57.06 -6.29
C LEU A 134 7.45 57.83 -7.57
N GLY A 135 7.04 57.34 -8.75
CA GLY A 135 7.20 58.04 -10.01
C GLY A 135 6.46 59.38 -10.04
N PHE A 136 5.20 59.40 -9.59
CA PHE A 136 4.44 60.66 -9.49
C PHE A 136 5.07 61.63 -8.49
N TRP A 137 5.50 61.12 -7.34
CA TRP A 137 6.20 61.91 -6.32
C TRP A 137 7.49 62.52 -6.86
N GLN A 138 8.30 61.75 -7.60
CA GLN A 138 9.52 62.23 -8.24
C GLN A 138 9.24 63.41 -9.19
N ILE A 139 8.20 63.32 -10.01
CA ILE A 139 7.82 64.40 -10.94
C ILE A 139 7.41 65.67 -10.16
N VAL A 140 6.58 65.53 -9.13
CA VAL A 140 6.15 66.67 -8.31
C VAL A 140 7.34 67.31 -7.58
N TYR A 141 8.24 66.48 -7.03
CA TYR A 141 9.44 66.95 -6.36
C TYR A 141 10.35 67.73 -7.31
N LEU A 142 10.63 67.19 -8.50
CA LEU A 142 11.41 67.89 -9.52
C LEU A 142 10.76 69.20 -9.94
N LYS A 143 9.44 69.22 -10.16
CA LYS A 143 8.69 70.44 -10.52
C LYS A 143 8.80 71.50 -9.42
N LYS A 144 8.63 71.13 -8.15
CA LYS A 144 8.78 72.05 -7.00
C LYS A 144 10.22 72.54 -6.84
N PHE A 145 11.21 71.68 -7.10
CA PHE A 145 12.61 72.04 -7.04
C PHE A 145 12.98 73.11 -8.09
N PHE A 146 12.52 72.96 -9.33
CA PHE A 146 12.76 73.96 -10.40
C PHE A 146 12.00 75.27 -10.18
N GLN A 147 10.77 75.21 -9.66
CA GLN A 147 10.00 76.41 -9.30
C GLN A 147 10.68 77.22 -8.20
N LYS A 148 11.18 76.58 -7.14
CA LYS A 148 11.91 77.28 -6.06
C LYS A 148 13.20 77.95 -6.52
N LYS A 149 13.86 77.42 -7.54
CA LYS A 149 15.10 78.01 -8.10
C LYS A 149 14.86 79.06 -9.21
N ARG A 150 13.59 79.44 -9.47
CA ARG A 150 13.21 80.49 -10.45
C ARG A 150 13.74 80.25 -11.89
N LEU A 151 13.80 79.00 -12.34
CA LEU A 151 14.31 78.65 -13.68
C LEU A 151 13.23 78.47 -14.76
N ILE A 152 11.95 78.52 -14.40
CA ILE A 152 10.81 78.44 -15.33
C ILE A 152 9.77 79.46 -14.85
N ASP A 153 9.60 80.54 -15.61
CA ASP A 153 8.36 81.35 -15.63
C ASP A 153 7.39 80.66 -16.61
#